data_AF-A0A1Q3HQH3-F1
#
_entry.id   AF-A0A1Q3HQH3-F1
#
_cell.length_a   1.000
_cell.length_b   1.000
_cell.length_c   1.000
_cell.angle_alpha   90.00
_cell.angle_beta   90.00
_cell.angle_gamma   90.00
#
_symmetry.space_group_name_H-M   'P 1'
#
loop_
_entity.id
_entity.type
_entity.pdbx_description
1 polymer ?
#
loop_
_entity_poly.entity_id
_entity_poly.type
_entity_poly.pdbx_seq_one_letter_code
_entity_poly.pdbx_strand_id
1 'polypeptide(L)'
;MKRIVVGLALLAGCTTTTRQAEPPAAQTATQTAEPASIYVFKGVEVFGSRKVPREKLLELITLPAPGTRLDTKNEQQQKEFIANLMESKKRLSETYSFAFIRMSVGQNQDHTMGVTVDLVDTGDEWRMPFNPEPKGEVADPEGLLAAWSDYLKTFWKLRSQGAVPEWGMGTCRAPMGCYGGFDHPELAPMEQRFIDGVPRHADALVRVLREDKDSGKRMNALMLMTYLSSPEELVKALLPSVRDPNEGVRNEALRRLGSAQEVSKKPGIVPIEPVLEALWYPLATDRNKAGWTLVHIMEVEGTVHRQQILDKSGEVLLEMAGMRSVLDREPSRKVLGMLAGQDFGDDMAAWRRWFEQTRGTRP
;
A
#
# COMPACT_ATOMS: atom_id res chain seq x y z
N MET A 1 31.46 -56.69 24.88
CA MET A 1 31.35 -56.11 26.24
C MET A 1 30.11 -55.22 26.22
N LYS A 2 28.91 -55.59 26.72
CA LYS A 2 28.45 -55.75 28.14
C LYS A 2 28.95 -54.60 29.02
N ARG A 3 28.16 -53.75 29.69
CA ARG A 3 26.84 -53.84 30.37
C ARG A 3 26.11 -52.47 30.28
N ILE A 4 24.80 -52.32 30.06
CA ILE A 4 23.56 -52.64 30.85
C ILE A 4 23.44 -51.85 32.18
N VAL A 5 22.32 -51.12 32.34
CA VAL A 5 21.26 -51.19 33.41
C VAL A 5 20.42 -49.87 33.35
N VAL A 6 19.17 -49.86 32.84
CA VAL A 6 17.82 -49.92 33.54
C VAL A 6 17.51 -48.64 34.35
N GLY A 7 16.32 -48.02 34.41
CA GLY A 7 14.91 -48.24 34.04
C GLY A 7 14.14 -46.99 34.54
N LEU A 8 12.90 -46.66 34.18
CA LEU A 8 11.67 -47.31 34.63
C LEU A 8 10.46 -46.66 33.92
N ALA A 9 9.43 -47.47 33.69
CA ALA A 9 8.17 -47.16 33.01
C ALA A 9 7.07 -46.67 33.97
N LEU A 10 5.97 -46.15 33.40
CA LEU A 10 4.61 -46.33 33.94
C LEU A 10 3.57 -46.33 32.80
N LEU A 11 2.60 -47.24 32.96
CA LEU A 11 1.62 -47.76 32.00
C LEU A 11 0.23 -47.12 32.16
N ALA A 12 -0.55 -47.10 31.07
CA ALA A 12 -1.97 -47.49 30.95
C ALA A 12 -2.51 -46.91 29.62
N GLY A 13 -3.31 -47.55 28.77
CA GLY A 13 -4.00 -48.83 28.73
C GLY A 13 -5.02 -48.70 27.60
N CYS A 14 -4.88 -49.50 26.53
CA CYS A 14 -5.76 -49.46 25.36
C CYS A 14 -6.98 -50.35 25.55
N THR A 15 -8.17 -49.85 25.22
CA THR A 15 -9.31 -50.67 24.77
C THR A 15 -9.58 -50.36 23.30
N THR A 16 -9.40 -51.37 22.46
CA THR A 16 -9.72 -51.40 21.03
C THR A 16 -11.23 -51.50 20.81
N THR A 17 -11.79 -50.54 20.07
CA THR A 17 -13.05 -50.74 19.33
C THR A 17 -12.72 -50.77 17.85
N THR A 18 -12.90 -51.95 17.25
CA THR A 18 -12.76 -52.21 15.82
C THR A 18 -13.86 -51.45 15.06
N ARG A 19 -13.51 -50.48 14.22
CA ARG A 19 -14.41 -49.94 13.20
C ARG A 19 -13.85 -50.32 11.83
N GLN A 20 -14.67 -51.05 11.07
CA GLN A 20 -14.40 -51.48 9.70
C GLN A 20 -14.00 -50.29 8.83
N ALA A 21 -12.95 -50.47 8.02
CA ALA A 21 -12.54 -49.51 7.02
C ALA A 21 -13.59 -49.46 5.89
N GLU A 22 -14.17 -48.29 5.67
CA GLU A 22 -14.85 -47.96 4.41
C GLU A 22 -13.80 -47.86 3.28
N PRO A 23 -14.17 -48.22 2.03
CA PRO A 23 -13.30 -48.05 0.88
C PRO A 23 -12.96 -46.56 0.69
N PRO A 24 -11.74 -46.21 0.23
CA PRO A 24 -11.40 -44.81 -0.03
C PRO A 24 -12.33 -44.26 -1.11
N ALA A 25 -13.06 -43.21 -0.75
CA ALA A 25 -13.76 -42.37 -1.72
C ALA A 25 -12.75 -41.91 -2.78
N ALA A 26 -13.15 -42.04 -4.04
CA ALA A 26 -12.37 -41.63 -5.20
C ALA A 26 -11.83 -40.21 -4.99
N GLN A 27 -10.51 -40.08 -5.08
CA GLN A 27 -9.81 -38.80 -5.05
C GLN A 27 -10.41 -37.88 -6.11
N THR A 28 -11.13 -36.87 -5.63
CA THR A 28 -11.58 -35.73 -6.42
C THR A 28 -10.38 -35.14 -7.16
N ALA A 29 -10.61 -34.89 -8.45
CA ALA A 29 -9.67 -34.37 -9.42
C ALA A 29 -8.62 -33.42 -8.84
N THR A 30 -7.35 -33.70 -9.18
CA THR A 30 -6.25 -32.74 -9.17
C THR A 30 -6.70 -31.46 -9.84
N GLN A 31 -7.06 -30.44 -9.06
CA GLN A 31 -7.09 -29.07 -9.54
C GLN A 31 -5.66 -28.74 -9.95
N THR A 32 -5.41 -28.73 -11.24
CA THR A 32 -4.17 -28.21 -11.81
C THR A 32 -4.02 -26.79 -11.29
N ALA A 33 -3.01 -26.55 -10.45
CA ALA A 33 -2.71 -25.22 -9.94
C ALA A 33 -2.58 -24.27 -11.13
N GLU A 34 -3.35 -23.18 -11.12
CA GLU A 34 -3.34 -22.24 -12.22
C GLU A 34 -1.93 -21.65 -12.41
N PRO A 35 -1.47 -21.42 -13.64
CA PRO A 35 -0.18 -20.79 -13.87
C PRO A 35 -0.13 -19.42 -13.17
N ALA A 36 0.97 -19.13 -12.48
CA ALA A 36 1.16 -17.87 -11.74
C ALA A 36 1.04 -16.59 -12.61
N SER A 37 1.04 -16.72 -13.94
CA SER A 37 0.85 -15.59 -14.88
C SER A 37 -0.61 -15.27 -15.18
N ILE A 38 -1.58 -16.11 -14.79
CA ILE A 38 -2.99 -15.85 -15.09
C ILE A 38 -3.65 -15.08 -13.94
N TYR A 39 -4.25 -13.94 -14.26
CA TYR A 39 -5.00 -13.11 -13.34
C TYR A 39 -6.49 -13.05 -13.71
N VAL A 40 -7.36 -13.04 -12.70
CA VAL A 40 -8.80 -12.81 -12.88
C VAL A 40 -9.10 -11.31 -12.74
N PHE A 41 -9.61 -10.70 -13.81
CA PHE A 41 -10.01 -9.29 -13.81
C PHE A 41 -11.27 -9.08 -12.96
N LYS A 42 -11.21 -8.23 -11.94
CA LYS A 42 -12.32 -7.90 -11.03
C LYS A 42 -13.15 -6.70 -11.50
N GLY A 43 -12.79 -6.11 -12.63
CA GLY A 43 -13.46 -4.96 -13.21
C GLY A 43 -12.79 -3.64 -12.87
N VAL A 44 -13.57 -2.59 -13.06
CA VAL A 44 -13.16 -1.20 -12.94
C VAL A 44 -13.89 -0.55 -11.78
N GLU A 45 -13.17 0.26 -11.03
CA GLU A 45 -13.75 1.20 -10.08
C GLU A 45 -13.28 2.62 -10.39
N VAL A 46 -14.07 3.60 -9.98
CA VAL A 46 -13.82 5.02 -10.24
C VAL A 46 -13.85 5.73 -8.90
N PHE A 47 -12.94 6.69 -8.72
CA PHE A 47 -12.81 7.44 -7.49
C PHE A 47 -12.61 8.93 -7.78
N GLY A 48 -13.28 9.78 -7.01
CA GLY A 48 -12.92 11.19 -6.89
C GLY A 48 -13.67 12.19 -7.77
N SER A 49 -14.44 11.78 -8.79
CA SER A 49 -15.35 12.72 -9.46
C SER A 49 -16.59 12.97 -8.59
N ARG A 50 -16.91 14.24 -8.38
CA ARG A 50 -18.07 14.75 -7.65
C ARG A 50 -19.11 15.37 -8.59
N LYS A 51 -18.72 15.67 -9.83
CA LYS A 51 -19.58 16.28 -10.85
C LYS A 51 -20.20 15.28 -11.81
N VAL A 52 -19.53 14.16 -12.05
CA VAL A 52 -20.01 13.14 -13.01
C VAL A 52 -20.44 11.89 -12.25
N PRO A 53 -21.69 11.41 -12.45
CA PRO A 53 -22.12 10.16 -11.84
C PRO A 53 -21.23 8.98 -12.24
N ARG A 54 -20.93 8.11 -11.28
CA ARG A 54 -20.06 6.94 -11.45
C ARG A 54 -20.46 6.07 -12.64
N GLU A 55 -21.76 5.87 -12.83
CA GLU A 55 -22.32 5.02 -13.90
C GLU A 55 -21.97 5.60 -15.27
N LYS A 56 -22.00 6.92 -15.42
CA LYS A 56 -21.64 7.62 -16.66
C LYS A 56 -20.16 7.56 -16.98
N LEU A 57 -19.31 7.48 -15.95
CA LEU A 57 -17.87 7.28 -16.14
C LEU A 57 -17.59 5.84 -16.59
N LEU A 58 -18.25 4.86 -15.97
CA LEU A 58 -18.09 3.44 -16.32
C LEU A 58 -18.60 3.11 -17.73
N GLU A 59 -19.66 3.78 -18.22
CA GLU A 59 -20.15 3.65 -19.60
C GLU A 59 -19.07 3.95 -20.67
N LEU A 60 -18.05 4.75 -20.33
CA LEU A 60 -16.97 5.13 -21.25
C LEU A 60 -15.77 4.17 -21.22
N ILE A 61 -15.75 3.21 -20.30
CA ILE A 61 -14.63 2.28 -20.12
C ILE A 61 -14.83 1.02 -20.97
N THR A 62 -13.85 0.69 -21.80
CA THR A 62 -13.90 -0.44 -22.75
C THR A 62 -13.05 -1.63 -22.30
N LEU A 63 -12.94 -1.85 -21.00
CA LEU A 63 -12.17 -2.96 -20.44
C LEU A 63 -12.99 -4.27 -20.43
N PRO A 64 -12.32 -5.44 -20.36
CA PRO A 64 -13.01 -6.73 -20.33
C PRO A 64 -14.03 -6.85 -19.19
N ALA A 65 -14.95 -7.81 -19.31
CA ALA A 65 -15.92 -8.06 -18.23
C ALA A 65 -15.23 -8.57 -16.96
N PRO A 66 -15.76 -8.28 -15.76
CA PRO A 66 -15.33 -8.95 -14.54
C PRO A 66 -15.42 -10.47 -14.70
N GLY A 67 -14.38 -11.19 -14.25
CA GLY A 67 -14.22 -12.64 -14.44
C GLY A 67 -13.36 -13.02 -15.63
N THR A 68 -13.02 -12.10 -16.54
CA THR A 68 -12.08 -12.37 -17.64
C THR A 68 -10.72 -12.78 -17.08
N ARG A 69 -10.16 -13.85 -17.64
CA ARG A 69 -8.82 -14.37 -17.32
C ARG A 69 -7.80 -13.76 -18.26
N LEU A 70 -6.77 -13.13 -17.72
CA LEU A 70 -5.72 -12.44 -18.46
C LEU A 70 -4.36 -13.09 -18.15
N ASP A 71 -3.65 -13.53 -19.17
CA ASP A 71 -2.31 -14.09 -19.03
C ASP A 71 -1.25 -12.99 -19.21
N THR A 72 -0.53 -12.66 -18.13
CA THR A 72 0.53 -11.64 -18.10
C THR A 72 1.80 -12.05 -18.84
N LYS A 73 1.83 -13.23 -19.47
CA LYS A 73 2.87 -13.62 -20.44
C LYS A 73 2.37 -13.63 -21.88
N ASN A 74 1.07 -13.48 -22.10
CA ASN A 74 0.51 -13.37 -23.44
C ASN A 74 0.61 -11.91 -23.92
N GLU A 75 1.59 -11.64 -24.79
CA GLU A 75 1.84 -10.29 -25.31
C GLU A 75 0.62 -9.69 -26.03
N GLN A 76 -0.16 -10.50 -26.73
CA GLN A 76 -1.31 -10.00 -27.49
C GLN A 76 -2.43 -9.55 -26.53
N GLN A 77 -2.75 -10.35 -25.51
CA GLN A 77 -3.72 -9.95 -24.48
C GLN A 77 -3.28 -8.70 -23.73
N GLN A 78 -1.99 -8.56 -23.42
CA GLN A 78 -1.45 -7.36 -22.79
C GLN A 78 -1.58 -6.13 -23.68
N LYS A 79 -1.19 -6.23 -24.96
CA LYS A 79 -1.31 -5.13 -25.93
C LYS A 79 -2.77 -4.69 -26.08
N GLU A 80 -3.70 -5.63 -26.16
CA GLU A 80 -5.14 -5.34 -26.24
C GLU A 80 -5.66 -4.66 -24.97
N PHE A 81 -5.31 -5.20 -23.78
CA PHE A 81 -5.71 -4.61 -22.51
C PHE A 81 -5.18 -3.17 -22.34
N ILE A 82 -3.91 -2.93 -22.71
CA ILE A 82 -3.30 -1.59 -22.68
C ILE A 82 -3.97 -0.65 -23.70
N ALA A 83 -4.27 -1.14 -24.91
CA ALA A 83 -4.98 -0.35 -25.91
C ALA A 83 -6.37 0.08 -25.40
N ASN A 84 -7.10 -0.84 -24.77
CA ASN A 84 -8.41 -0.56 -24.16
C ASN A 84 -8.32 0.45 -23.00
N LEU A 85 -7.27 0.38 -22.17
CA LEU A 85 -7.00 1.40 -21.14
C LEU A 85 -6.80 2.79 -21.76
N MET A 86 -5.97 2.88 -22.80
CA MET A 86 -5.66 4.15 -23.45
C MET A 86 -6.88 4.76 -24.13
N GLU A 87 -7.67 3.93 -24.82
CA GLU A 87 -8.92 4.36 -25.46
C GLU A 87 -9.97 4.80 -24.41
N SER A 88 -10.10 4.07 -23.30
CA SER A 88 -10.98 4.47 -22.19
C SER A 88 -10.58 5.82 -21.61
N LYS A 89 -9.28 6.05 -21.36
CA LYS A 89 -8.76 7.34 -20.89
C LYS A 89 -9.05 8.47 -21.87
N LYS A 90 -8.88 8.21 -23.17
CA LYS A 90 -9.16 9.18 -24.24
C LYS A 90 -10.63 9.59 -24.22
N ARG A 91 -11.56 8.62 -24.22
CA ARG A 91 -13.01 8.89 -24.18
C ARG A 91 -13.43 9.71 -22.97
N LEU A 92 -12.91 9.37 -21.78
CA LEU A 92 -13.14 10.15 -20.57
C LEU A 92 -12.69 11.61 -20.72
N SER A 93 -11.50 11.81 -21.28
CA SER A 93 -10.88 13.14 -21.45
C SER A 93 -11.56 13.99 -22.54
N GLU A 94 -12.15 13.35 -23.56
CA GLU A 94 -12.90 14.03 -24.62
C GLU A 94 -14.34 14.36 -24.20
N THR A 95 -14.94 13.55 -23.32
CA THR A 95 -16.34 13.71 -22.90
C THR A 95 -16.49 14.68 -21.72
N TYR A 96 -15.54 14.69 -20.79
CA TYR A 96 -15.61 15.46 -19.55
C TYR A 96 -14.32 16.23 -19.29
N SER A 97 -14.42 17.32 -18.53
CA SER A 97 -13.27 18.13 -18.11
C SER A 97 -12.79 17.72 -16.71
N PHE A 98 -11.60 17.12 -16.66
CA PHE A 98 -10.91 16.77 -15.42
C PHE A 98 -9.60 17.56 -15.33
N ALA A 99 -9.27 18.01 -14.13
CA ALA A 99 -7.93 18.50 -13.82
C ALA A 99 -6.90 17.36 -13.76
N PHE A 100 -7.36 16.15 -13.45
CA PHE A 100 -6.51 14.97 -13.37
C PHE A 100 -7.27 13.69 -13.75
N ILE A 101 -6.58 12.81 -14.47
CA ILE A 101 -7.06 11.47 -14.80
C ILE A 101 -5.90 10.46 -14.81
N ARG A 102 -6.02 9.42 -13.98
CA ARG A 102 -5.12 8.26 -13.97
C ARG A 102 -5.94 6.98 -13.99
N MET A 103 -5.48 6.02 -14.79
CA MET A 103 -5.95 4.65 -14.74
C MET A 103 -4.81 3.77 -14.24
N SER A 104 -5.00 3.16 -13.08
CA SER A 104 -3.99 2.35 -12.40
C SER A 104 -4.42 0.89 -12.38
N VAL A 105 -3.51 -0.02 -12.73
CA VAL A 105 -3.74 -1.46 -12.67
C VAL A 105 -3.19 -1.98 -11.35
N GLY A 106 -4.05 -2.57 -10.53
CA GLY A 106 -3.67 -3.27 -9.30
C GLY A 106 -3.67 -4.77 -9.51
N GLN A 107 -2.67 -5.46 -8.98
CA GLN A 107 -2.57 -6.92 -8.93
C GLN A 107 -2.48 -7.37 -7.48
N ASN A 108 -3.18 -8.45 -7.14
CA ASN A 108 -3.29 -8.97 -5.78
C ASN A 108 -2.65 -10.36 -5.66
N GLN A 109 -2.35 -10.75 -4.43
CA GLN A 109 -1.81 -12.06 -4.05
C GLN A 109 -2.67 -13.25 -4.48
N ASP A 110 -3.99 -13.05 -4.56
CA ASP A 110 -4.96 -14.08 -4.92
C ASP A 110 -5.11 -14.25 -6.45
N HIS A 111 -4.12 -13.78 -7.23
CA HIS A 111 -4.15 -13.75 -8.70
C HIS A 111 -5.38 -13.03 -9.25
N THR A 112 -5.77 -11.94 -8.59
CA THR A 112 -6.81 -11.05 -9.10
C THR A 112 -6.22 -9.71 -9.48
N MET A 113 -6.84 -9.04 -10.45
CA MET A 113 -6.41 -7.71 -10.86
C MET A 113 -7.61 -6.79 -11.09
N GLY A 114 -7.42 -5.50 -10.90
CA GLY A 114 -8.46 -4.49 -11.08
C GLY A 114 -7.89 -3.21 -11.67
N VAL A 115 -8.78 -2.35 -12.15
CA VAL A 115 -8.42 -1.01 -12.60
C VAL A 115 -9.13 0.03 -11.74
N THR A 116 -8.35 0.95 -11.19
CA THR A 116 -8.86 2.14 -10.50
C THR A 116 -8.70 3.35 -11.43
N VAL A 117 -9.80 4.06 -11.68
CA VAL A 117 -9.83 5.32 -12.41
C VAL A 117 -9.92 6.46 -11.40
N ASP A 118 -8.78 7.09 -11.18
CA ASP A 118 -8.58 8.20 -10.26
C ASP A 118 -8.81 9.53 -10.98
N LEU A 119 -9.74 10.33 -10.47
CA LEU A 119 -10.20 11.57 -11.11
C LEU A 119 -10.15 12.76 -10.15
N VAL A 120 -9.87 13.94 -10.71
CA VAL A 120 -10.12 15.24 -10.08
C VAL A 120 -10.86 16.11 -11.09
N ASP A 121 -12.07 16.53 -10.74
CA ASP A 121 -12.85 17.44 -11.57
C ASP A 121 -12.13 18.79 -11.73
N THR A 122 -12.29 19.46 -12.87
CA THR A 122 -11.85 20.86 -12.99
C THR A 122 -12.52 21.72 -11.93
N GLY A 123 -11.77 22.51 -11.18
CA GLY A 123 -12.23 23.26 -10.00
C GLY A 123 -12.02 22.55 -8.66
N ASP A 124 -11.61 21.28 -8.65
CA ASP A 124 -11.24 20.51 -7.44
C ASP A 124 -9.71 20.34 -7.30
N GLU A 125 -8.90 21.19 -7.95
CA GLU A 125 -7.43 21.13 -7.95
C GLU A 125 -6.81 21.30 -6.55
N TRP A 126 -7.58 21.77 -5.57
CA TRP A 126 -7.17 21.83 -4.17
C TRP A 126 -6.76 20.46 -3.61
N ARG A 127 -7.21 19.35 -4.24
CA ARG A 127 -6.83 17.97 -3.94
C ARG A 127 -5.43 17.59 -4.43
N MET A 128 -4.78 18.49 -5.18
CA MET A 128 -3.42 18.34 -5.69
C MET A 128 -2.53 19.50 -5.22
N PRO A 129 -2.42 19.76 -3.89
CA PRO A 129 -1.63 20.87 -3.36
C PRO A 129 -0.14 20.53 -3.34
N PHE A 130 0.38 20.04 -4.46
CA PHE A 130 1.75 19.56 -4.57
C PHE A 130 2.72 20.71 -4.73
N ASN A 131 3.93 20.52 -4.20
CA ASN A 131 5.02 21.46 -4.35
C ASN A 131 5.48 21.52 -5.82
N PRO A 132 6.07 22.64 -6.26
CA PRO A 132 6.71 22.71 -7.56
C PRO A 132 7.86 21.70 -7.67
N GLU A 133 8.14 21.25 -8.90
CA GLU A 133 9.28 20.38 -9.17
C GLU A 133 10.60 21.01 -8.72
N PRO A 134 11.39 20.32 -7.88
CA PRO A 134 12.75 20.75 -7.58
C PRO A 134 13.58 20.80 -8.86
N LYS A 135 14.51 21.76 -8.92
CA LYS A 135 15.34 22.01 -10.12
C LYS A 135 16.83 21.76 -9.88
N GLY A 136 17.20 21.49 -8.63
CA GLY A 136 18.59 21.32 -8.23
C GLY A 136 19.15 19.96 -8.62
N GLU A 137 20.45 19.81 -8.41
CA GLU A 137 21.17 18.56 -8.50
C GLU A 137 21.96 18.40 -7.21
N VAL A 138 21.71 17.31 -6.49
CA VAL A 138 22.40 17.00 -5.24
C VAL A 138 23.32 15.80 -5.50
N ALA A 139 24.58 15.94 -5.06
CA ALA A 139 25.55 14.86 -5.15
C ALA A 139 25.09 13.65 -4.32
N ASP A 140 25.40 12.45 -4.80
CA ASP A 140 25.09 11.22 -4.09
C ASP A 140 26.02 11.07 -2.86
N PRO A 141 25.52 11.17 -1.62
CA PRO A 141 26.36 11.15 -0.44
C PRO A 141 27.02 9.79 -0.27
N GLU A 142 28.35 9.74 -0.45
CA GLU A 142 29.15 8.52 -0.44
C GLU A 142 28.61 7.40 -1.36
N GLY A 143 27.88 7.74 -2.42
CA GLY A 143 27.30 6.74 -3.33
C GLY A 143 26.17 5.90 -2.73
N LEU A 144 25.51 6.37 -1.66
CA LEU A 144 24.42 5.64 -0.99
C LEU A 144 23.19 5.46 -1.88
N LEU A 145 22.82 6.47 -2.68
CA LEU A 145 21.66 6.40 -3.57
C LEU A 145 21.91 5.39 -4.70
N ALA A 146 23.12 5.39 -5.27
CA ALA A 146 23.54 4.42 -6.27
C ALA A 146 23.54 3.00 -5.69
N ALA A 147 24.09 2.81 -4.49
CA ALA A 147 24.07 1.51 -3.81
C ALA A 147 22.65 0.99 -3.54
N TRP A 148 21.72 1.88 -3.18
CA TRP A 148 20.31 1.53 -3.01
C TRP A 148 19.64 1.13 -4.34
N SER A 149 19.95 1.84 -5.44
CA SER A 149 19.49 1.45 -6.78
C SER A 149 20.00 0.07 -7.19
N ASP A 150 21.27 -0.24 -6.92
CA ASP A 150 21.87 -1.55 -7.19
C ASP A 150 21.21 -2.65 -6.35
N TYR A 151 20.93 -2.36 -5.08
CA TYR A 151 20.13 -3.23 -4.21
C TYR A 151 18.75 -3.52 -4.82
N LEU A 152 17.98 -2.49 -5.20
CA LEU A 152 16.64 -2.67 -5.77
C LEU A 152 16.70 -3.49 -7.07
N LYS A 153 17.65 -3.20 -7.95
CA LYS A 153 17.85 -3.96 -9.19
C LYS A 153 18.11 -5.45 -8.91
N THR A 154 18.96 -5.73 -7.93
CA THR A 154 19.33 -7.10 -7.54
C THR A 154 18.16 -7.80 -6.87
N PHE A 155 17.46 -7.13 -5.96
CA PHE A 155 16.28 -7.62 -5.27
C PHE A 155 15.16 -8.00 -6.25
N TRP A 156 14.84 -7.14 -7.22
CA TRP A 156 13.79 -7.44 -8.20
C TRP A 156 14.18 -8.58 -9.16
N LYS A 157 15.45 -8.66 -9.54
CA LYS A 157 15.98 -9.81 -10.29
C LYS A 157 15.77 -11.10 -9.50
N LEU A 158 16.20 -11.14 -8.24
CA LEU A 158 16.05 -12.32 -7.38
C LEU A 158 14.58 -12.67 -7.15
N ARG A 159 13.70 -11.68 -6.98
CA ARG A 159 12.26 -11.90 -6.81
C ARG A 159 11.63 -12.52 -8.04
N SER A 160 12.00 -12.04 -9.24
CA SER A 160 11.53 -12.64 -10.50
C SER A 160 12.00 -14.08 -10.70
N GLN A 161 13.07 -14.48 -10.02
CA GLN A 161 13.64 -15.83 -10.03
C GLN A 161 13.11 -16.71 -8.88
N GLY A 162 12.28 -16.16 -7.97
CA GLY A 162 11.81 -16.84 -6.77
C GLY A 162 12.88 -17.04 -5.69
N ALA A 163 14.03 -16.37 -5.79
CA ALA A 163 15.13 -16.48 -4.83
C ALA A 163 14.92 -15.63 -3.56
N VAL A 164 13.98 -14.69 -3.61
CA VAL A 164 13.42 -13.99 -2.44
C VAL A 164 11.90 -14.10 -2.48
N PRO A 165 11.20 -14.02 -1.33
CA PRO A 165 9.74 -14.17 -1.28
C PRO A 165 9.01 -13.25 -2.25
N GLU A 166 8.05 -13.81 -3.00
CA GLU A 166 7.20 -13.04 -3.91
C GLU A 166 6.36 -11.99 -3.14
N TRP A 167 6.09 -12.24 -1.86
CA TRP A 167 5.33 -11.37 -0.96
C TRP A 167 6.01 -11.22 0.40
N GLY A 168 5.81 -10.06 1.03
CA GLY A 168 6.54 -9.68 2.24
C GLY A 168 7.87 -8.98 1.95
N MET A 169 8.57 -8.65 3.04
CA MET A 169 9.81 -7.86 3.02
C MET A 169 11.06 -8.69 3.40
N GLY A 170 10.95 -9.99 3.67
CA GLY A 170 12.10 -10.77 4.18
C GLY A 170 12.71 -10.15 5.45
N THR A 171 14.01 -10.35 5.66
CA THR A 171 14.71 -9.74 6.81
C THR A 171 15.27 -8.36 6.47
N CYS A 172 15.17 -7.44 7.43
CA CYS A 172 15.72 -6.08 7.38
C CYS A 172 16.04 -5.58 8.78
N ARG A 173 17.18 -4.90 8.95
CA ARG A 173 17.66 -4.30 10.19
C ARG A 173 17.33 -2.81 10.31
N ALA A 174 16.77 -2.19 9.28
CA ALA A 174 16.26 -0.82 9.35
C ALA A 174 15.14 -0.74 10.40
N PRO A 175 15.25 0.09 11.45
CA PRO A 175 14.31 0.00 12.57
C PRO A 175 12.89 0.49 12.22
N MET A 176 12.72 1.27 11.14
CA MET A 176 11.40 1.69 10.61
C MET A 176 10.96 0.87 9.40
N GLY A 177 11.56 -0.31 9.21
CA GLY A 177 11.27 -1.26 8.15
C GLY A 177 11.88 -0.87 6.79
N CYS A 178 12.12 -1.85 5.94
CA CYS A 178 12.56 -1.67 4.55
C CYS A 178 12.09 -2.84 3.68
N TYR A 179 12.31 -2.80 2.36
CA TYR A 179 11.94 -3.89 1.44
C TYR A 179 12.60 -5.24 1.76
N GLY A 180 13.71 -5.21 2.48
CA GLY A 180 14.48 -6.33 3.05
C GLY A 180 14.99 -7.36 2.04
N GLY A 181 14.92 -8.65 2.38
CA GLY A 181 15.60 -9.72 1.66
C GLY A 181 17.11 -9.80 1.96
N PHE A 182 17.57 -9.18 3.03
CA PHE A 182 18.98 -9.18 3.45
C PHE A 182 19.46 -10.50 4.04
N ASP A 183 18.59 -11.50 4.12
CA ASP A 183 18.91 -12.91 4.36
C ASP A 183 19.54 -13.58 3.12
N HIS A 184 19.36 -13.02 1.93
CA HIS A 184 19.97 -13.54 0.71
C HIS A 184 21.45 -13.13 0.59
N PRO A 185 22.39 -14.06 0.28
CA PRO A 185 23.83 -13.77 0.25
C PRO A 185 24.25 -12.64 -0.70
N GLU A 186 23.54 -12.43 -1.81
CA GLU A 186 23.81 -11.30 -2.73
C GLU A 186 23.38 -9.94 -2.19
N LEU A 187 22.39 -9.90 -1.28
CA LEU A 187 21.84 -8.66 -0.74
C LEU A 187 22.46 -8.31 0.62
N ALA A 188 22.74 -9.32 1.45
CA ALA A 188 23.25 -9.16 2.82
C ALA A 188 24.44 -8.17 2.95
N PRO A 189 25.47 -8.20 2.08
CA PRO A 189 26.62 -7.30 2.19
C PRO A 189 26.26 -5.82 1.95
N MET A 190 25.15 -5.55 1.25
CA MET A 190 24.73 -4.18 0.92
C MET A 190 24.15 -3.46 2.14
N GLU A 191 23.50 -4.19 3.06
CA GLU A 191 22.78 -3.59 4.20
C GLU A 191 23.71 -2.80 5.13
N GLN A 192 24.89 -3.34 5.40
CA GLN A 192 25.85 -2.74 6.34
C GLN A 192 26.26 -1.34 5.90
N ARG A 193 26.36 -1.11 4.58
CA ARG A 193 26.63 0.23 4.03
C ARG A 193 25.51 1.23 4.36
N PHE A 194 24.26 0.79 4.37
CA PHE A 194 23.12 1.66 4.70
C PHE A 194 23.07 1.95 6.20
N ILE A 195 23.29 0.92 7.02
CA ILE A 195 23.36 1.04 8.49
C ILE A 195 24.40 2.07 8.92
N ASP A 196 25.60 2.02 8.33
CA ASP A 196 26.70 2.90 8.73
C ASP A 196 26.68 4.26 7.99
N GLY A 197 26.16 4.28 6.76
CA GLY A 197 26.18 5.45 5.89
C GLY A 197 25.04 6.43 6.15
N VAL A 198 23.82 5.93 6.32
CA VAL A 198 22.63 6.80 6.42
C VAL A 198 22.72 7.77 7.60
N PRO A 199 23.04 7.34 8.84
CA PRO A 199 23.12 8.28 9.97
C PRO A 199 24.18 9.36 9.76
N ARG A 200 25.32 9.03 9.12
CA ARG A 200 26.40 10.00 8.84
C ARG A 200 26.04 11.02 7.77
N HIS A 201 25.10 10.69 6.88
CA HIS A 201 24.72 11.49 5.72
C HIS A 201 23.26 11.94 5.73
N ALA A 202 22.61 11.93 6.90
CA ALA A 202 21.20 12.27 7.04
C ALA A 202 20.87 13.65 6.44
N ASP A 203 21.66 14.68 6.73
CA ASP A 203 21.44 16.03 6.20
C ASP A 203 21.58 16.09 4.68
N ALA A 204 22.54 15.36 4.10
CA ALA A 204 22.72 15.30 2.65
C ALA A 204 21.54 14.58 1.97
N LEU A 205 21.04 13.49 2.58
CA LEU A 205 19.83 12.80 2.11
C LEU A 205 18.59 13.69 2.23
N VAL A 206 18.45 14.48 3.30
CA VAL A 206 17.38 15.48 3.42
C VAL A 206 17.48 16.51 2.30
N ARG A 207 18.68 16.99 1.95
CA ARG A 207 18.85 17.90 0.81
C ARG A 207 18.42 17.26 -0.51
N VAL A 208 18.75 15.98 -0.75
CA VAL A 208 18.24 15.23 -1.91
C VAL A 208 16.71 15.31 -1.96
N LEU A 209 16.03 15.05 -0.84
CA LEU A 209 14.56 15.11 -0.74
C LEU A 209 13.95 16.48 -1.05
N ARG A 210 14.71 17.58 -0.90
CA ARG A 210 14.21 18.95 -1.07
C ARG A 210 14.58 19.57 -2.42
N GLU A 211 15.78 19.27 -2.89
CA GLU A 211 16.42 20.06 -3.94
C GLU A 211 16.61 19.27 -5.24
N ASP A 212 16.80 17.93 -5.18
CA ASP A 212 17.18 17.16 -6.37
C ASP A 212 15.99 16.98 -7.32
N LYS A 213 16.18 17.35 -8.58
CA LYS A 213 15.16 17.19 -9.63
C LYS A 213 14.81 15.73 -9.92
N ASP A 214 15.72 14.80 -9.69
CA ASP A 214 15.52 13.38 -9.94
C ASP A 214 14.64 12.75 -8.86
N SER A 215 13.37 12.49 -9.21
CA SER A 215 12.43 11.83 -8.32
C SER A 215 12.86 10.43 -7.87
N GLY A 216 13.66 9.71 -8.67
CA GLY A 216 14.21 8.41 -8.30
C GLY A 216 15.20 8.52 -7.15
N LYS A 217 16.08 9.54 -7.19
CA LYS A 217 16.97 9.85 -6.06
C LYS A 217 16.18 10.23 -4.82
N ARG A 218 15.16 11.07 -4.95
CA ARG A 218 14.30 11.46 -3.81
C ARG A 218 13.60 10.24 -3.20
N MET A 219 13.06 9.36 -4.03
CA MET A 219 12.42 8.12 -3.58
C MET A 219 13.42 7.18 -2.88
N ASN A 220 14.63 7.02 -3.42
CA ASN A 220 15.69 6.22 -2.79
C ASN A 220 16.13 6.82 -1.45
N ALA A 221 16.23 8.15 -1.35
CA ALA A 221 16.53 8.83 -0.10
C ALA A 221 15.45 8.52 0.96
N LEU A 222 14.15 8.56 0.62
CA LEU A 222 13.09 8.18 1.57
C LEU A 222 13.25 6.74 2.09
N MET A 223 13.58 5.80 1.20
CA MET A 223 13.79 4.41 1.60
C MET A 223 15.01 4.25 2.50
N LEU A 224 16.12 4.92 2.18
CA LEU A 224 17.34 4.90 2.98
C LEU A 224 17.14 5.53 4.36
N MET A 225 16.34 6.59 4.48
CA MET A 225 16.13 7.28 5.77
C MET A 225 15.49 6.38 6.83
N THR A 226 14.93 5.22 6.46
CA THR A 226 14.46 4.20 7.42
C THR A 226 15.56 3.59 8.30
N TYR A 227 16.84 3.78 7.94
CA TYR A 227 18.00 3.40 8.76
C TYR A 227 18.38 4.45 9.82
N LEU A 228 17.65 5.57 9.91
CA LEU A 228 17.74 6.45 11.07
C LEU A 228 17.28 5.74 12.34
N SER A 229 17.81 6.17 13.49
CA SER A 229 17.48 5.56 14.78
C SER A 229 16.25 6.18 15.45
N SER A 230 15.87 7.41 15.08
CA SER A 230 14.76 8.15 15.68
C SER A 230 13.57 8.26 14.72
N PRO A 231 12.37 7.78 15.13
CA PRO A 231 11.12 8.07 14.44
C PRO A 231 10.85 9.57 14.28
N GLU A 232 11.16 10.39 15.30
CA GLU A 232 10.96 11.84 15.27
C GLU A 232 11.84 12.51 14.20
N GLU A 233 13.12 12.13 14.10
CA GLU A 233 14.02 12.60 13.06
C GLU A 233 13.54 12.19 11.66
N LEU A 234 13.10 10.93 11.52
CA LEU A 234 12.52 10.44 10.28
C LEU A 234 11.30 11.27 9.89
N VAL A 235 10.33 11.44 10.79
CA VAL A 235 9.10 12.19 10.49
C VAL A 235 9.42 13.63 10.09
N LYS A 236 10.31 14.32 10.82
CA LYS A 236 10.76 15.66 10.45
C LYS A 236 11.38 15.70 9.05
N ALA A 237 12.16 14.68 8.69
CA ALA A 237 12.79 14.56 7.38
C ALA A 237 11.81 14.21 6.24
N LEU A 238 10.76 13.43 6.49
CA LEU A 238 9.87 12.97 5.41
C LEU A 238 8.61 13.83 5.24
N LEU A 239 8.17 14.53 6.28
CA LEU A 239 6.87 15.22 6.26
C LEU A 239 6.67 16.17 5.05
N PRO A 240 7.64 17.00 4.64
CA PRO A 240 7.47 17.85 3.46
C PRO A 240 7.30 17.08 2.15
N SER A 241 7.80 15.84 2.08
CA SER A 241 7.70 14.97 0.90
C SER A 241 6.30 14.37 0.72
N VAL A 242 5.38 14.51 1.69
CA VAL A 242 3.95 14.19 1.49
C VAL A 242 3.35 15.03 0.36
N ARG A 243 3.85 16.25 0.13
CA ARG A 243 3.42 17.13 -0.96
C ARG A 243 4.39 17.12 -2.15
N ASP A 244 5.26 16.12 -2.29
CA ASP A 244 6.17 16.03 -3.45
C ASP A 244 5.36 15.97 -4.77
N PRO A 245 5.82 16.63 -5.85
CA PRO A 245 5.15 16.54 -7.14
C PRO A 245 5.13 15.12 -7.70
N ASN A 246 6.10 14.27 -7.35
CA ASN A 246 6.17 12.90 -7.80
C ASN A 246 5.33 11.95 -6.92
N GLU A 247 4.48 11.15 -7.56
CA GLU A 247 3.60 10.18 -6.90
C GLU A 247 4.33 9.10 -6.10
N GLY A 248 5.48 8.61 -6.59
CA GLY A 248 6.27 7.59 -5.89
C GLY A 248 6.87 8.13 -4.59
N VAL A 249 7.31 9.39 -4.60
CA VAL A 249 7.87 10.06 -3.42
C VAL A 249 6.77 10.29 -2.37
N ARG A 250 5.58 10.77 -2.76
CA ARG A 250 4.45 10.92 -1.82
C ARG A 250 4.03 9.59 -1.20
N ASN A 251 3.88 8.56 -2.05
CA ASN A 251 3.50 7.22 -1.61
C ASN A 251 4.48 6.69 -0.56
N GLU A 252 5.78 6.81 -0.82
CA GLU A 252 6.81 6.32 0.09
C GLU A 252 6.88 7.15 1.37
N ALA A 253 6.75 8.48 1.28
CA ALA A 253 6.74 9.35 2.45
C ALA A 253 5.59 8.96 3.40
N LEU A 254 4.36 8.84 2.89
CA LEU A 254 3.20 8.42 3.70
C LEU A 254 3.40 7.03 4.30
N ARG A 255 3.90 6.07 3.52
CA ARG A 255 4.20 4.72 4.03
C ARG A 255 5.14 4.77 5.24
N ARG A 256 6.24 5.54 5.15
CA ARG A 256 7.25 5.62 6.21
C ARG A 256 6.81 6.44 7.41
N LEU A 257 5.96 7.46 7.22
CA LEU A 257 5.31 8.14 8.34
C LEU A 257 4.44 7.17 9.14
N GLY A 258 3.64 6.34 8.47
CA GLY A 258 2.88 5.27 9.11
C GLY A 258 3.76 4.30 9.92
N SER A 259 4.85 3.81 9.33
CA SER A 259 5.82 2.94 10.04
C SER A 259 6.48 3.64 11.23
N ALA A 260 6.81 4.93 11.12
CA ALA A 260 7.38 5.70 12.24
C ALA A 260 6.39 5.82 13.41
N GLN A 261 5.12 6.10 13.11
CA GLN A 261 4.06 6.14 14.13
C GLN A 261 3.86 4.77 14.77
N GLU A 262 3.78 3.71 13.95
CA GLU A 262 3.60 2.35 14.40
C GLU A 262 4.75 1.90 15.31
N VAL A 263 6.01 2.16 14.95
CA VAL A 263 7.17 1.73 15.73
C VAL A 263 7.35 2.55 17.00
N SER A 264 7.13 3.87 16.92
CA SER A 264 7.36 4.75 18.07
C SER A 264 6.38 4.52 19.22
N LYS A 265 5.12 4.18 18.90
CA LYS A 265 3.99 4.10 19.85
C LYS A 265 3.82 5.38 20.70
N LYS A 266 4.32 6.52 20.24
CA LYS A 266 4.23 7.80 20.94
C LYS A 266 3.16 8.69 20.29
N PRO A 267 2.31 9.36 21.07
CA PRO A 267 1.34 10.30 20.52
C PRO A 267 2.05 11.52 19.92
N GLY A 268 1.50 12.07 18.84
CA GLY A 268 1.86 13.36 18.29
C GLY A 268 3.16 13.40 17.48
N ILE A 269 3.80 12.27 17.15
CA ILE A 269 4.98 12.30 16.27
C ILE A 269 4.56 12.67 14.85
N VAL A 270 3.60 11.95 14.27
CA VAL A 270 3.09 12.27 12.94
C VAL A 270 1.94 13.27 13.07
N PRO A 271 2.08 14.51 12.55
CA PRO A 271 0.97 15.46 12.57
C PRO A 271 -0.17 14.94 11.70
N ILE A 272 -1.40 15.04 12.22
CA ILE A 272 -2.56 14.44 11.58
C ILE A 272 -3.01 15.21 10.33
N GLU A 273 -2.82 16.54 10.28
CA GLU A 273 -3.32 17.37 9.18
C GLU A 273 -2.83 16.94 7.79
N PRO A 274 -1.51 16.74 7.54
CA PRO A 274 -1.04 16.31 6.24
C PRO A 274 -1.55 14.92 5.83
N VAL A 275 -1.83 14.05 6.81
CA VAL A 275 -2.42 12.73 6.57
C VAL A 275 -3.88 12.85 6.13
N LEU A 276 -4.66 13.70 6.79
CA LEU A 276 -6.06 13.97 6.42
C LEU A 276 -6.20 14.63 5.06
N GLU A 277 -5.27 15.53 4.70
CA GLU A 277 -5.18 16.09 3.35
C GLU A 277 -4.84 15.01 2.31
N ALA A 278 -3.89 14.13 2.61
CA ALA A 278 -3.46 13.08 1.70
C ALA A 278 -4.54 12.04 1.40
N LEU A 279 -5.53 11.85 2.29
CA LEU A 279 -6.73 11.05 1.98
C LEU A 279 -7.52 11.61 0.79
N TRP A 280 -7.41 12.91 0.51
CA TRP A 280 -8.06 13.54 -0.65
C TRP A 280 -7.21 13.49 -1.92
N TYR A 281 -5.95 13.08 -1.85
CA TYR A 281 -5.09 13.05 -3.03
C TYR A 281 -5.65 12.14 -4.13
N PRO A 282 -5.37 12.48 -5.39
CA PRO A 282 -5.99 11.82 -6.53
C PRO A 282 -5.68 10.34 -6.64
N LEU A 283 -4.52 9.87 -6.17
CA LEU A 283 -4.07 8.49 -6.41
C LEU A 283 -4.43 7.54 -5.27
N ALA A 284 -4.91 6.35 -5.62
CA ALA A 284 -5.17 5.28 -4.64
C ALA A 284 -3.94 4.93 -3.78
N THR A 285 -2.74 5.04 -4.35
CA THR A 285 -1.48 4.81 -3.63
C THR A 285 -1.23 5.85 -2.53
N ASP A 286 -1.62 7.11 -2.75
CA ASP A 286 -1.50 8.15 -1.72
C ASP A 286 -2.53 7.89 -0.62
N ARG A 287 -3.79 7.69 -1.01
CA ARG A 287 -4.90 7.47 -0.09
C ARG A 287 -4.74 6.24 0.78
N ASN A 288 -4.32 5.11 0.23
CA ASN A 288 -4.17 3.89 1.03
C ASN A 288 -3.05 4.02 2.07
N LYS A 289 -1.95 4.73 1.78
CA LYS A 289 -0.88 4.96 2.76
C LYS A 289 -1.27 6.01 3.78
N ALA A 290 -1.98 7.06 3.37
CA ALA A 290 -2.58 8.00 4.30
C ALA A 290 -3.58 7.31 5.25
N GLY A 291 -4.42 6.42 4.73
CA GLY A 291 -5.37 5.63 5.51
C GLY A 291 -4.68 4.76 6.56
N TRP A 292 -3.67 3.98 6.18
CA TRP A 292 -2.90 3.18 7.14
C TRP A 292 -2.11 4.04 8.14
N THR A 293 -1.57 5.18 7.71
CA THR A 293 -0.93 6.14 8.63
C THR A 293 -1.93 6.65 9.67
N LEU A 294 -3.15 7.00 9.24
CA LEU A 294 -4.22 7.44 10.14
C LEU A 294 -4.65 6.33 11.10
N VAL A 295 -4.71 5.08 10.63
CA VAL A 295 -4.94 3.91 11.51
C VAL A 295 -3.90 3.88 12.63
N HIS A 296 -2.61 3.97 12.31
CA HIS A 296 -1.55 3.89 13.32
C HIS A 296 -1.54 5.08 14.27
N ILE A 297 -1.90 6.28 13.80
CA ILE A 297 -2.11 7.44 14.67
C ILE A 297 -3.23 7.14 15.66
N MET A 298 -4.38 6.65 15.19
CA MET A 298 -5.54 6.35 16.04
C MET A 298 -5.32 5.16 16.98
N GLU A 299 -4.52 4.17 16.61
CA GLU A 299 -4.14 3.07 17.51
C GLU A 299 -3.34 3.56 18.72
N VAL A 300 -2.58 4.66 18.57
CA VAL A 300 -1.76 5.25 19.63
C VAL A 300 -2.53 6.33 20.39
N GLU A 301 -3.26 7.19 19.68
CA GLU A 301 -3.90 8.39 20.23
C GLU A 301 -5.40 8.20 20.53
N GLY A 302 -5.99 7.08 20.11
CA GLY A 302 -7.43 6.85 20.21
C GLY A 302 -8.24 7.79 19.31
N THR A 303 -9.36 8.28 19.83
CA THR A 303 -10.31 9.12 19.09
C THR A 303 -10.21 10.60 19.45
N VAL A 304 -9.07 11.06 19.98
CA VAL A 304 -8.87 12.48 20.36
C VAL A 304 -9.09 13.45 19.19
N HIS A 305 -8.83 13.01 17.96
CA HIS A 305 -9.05 13.80 16.73
C HIS A 305 -10.39 13.53 16.04
N ARG A 306 -11.35 12.88 16.72
CA ARG A 306 -12.62 12.42 16.11
C ARG A 306 -13.30 13.49 15.25
N GLN A 307 -13.53 14.67 15.83
CA GLN A 307 -14.26 15.73 15.16
C GLN A 307 -13.52 16.23 13.92
N GLN A 308 -12.21 16.43 14.05
CA GLN A 308 -11.35 16.85 12.95
C GLN A 308 -11.34 15.84 11.80
N ILE A 309 -11.26 14.54 12.10
CA ILE A 309 -11.30 13.47 11.08
C ILE A 309 -12.65 13.47 10.36
N LEU A 310 -13.77 13.55 11.10
CA LEU A 310 -15.11 13.56 10.54
C LEU A 310 -15.35 14.77 9.64
N ASP A 311 -14.95 15.97 10.08
CA ASP A 311 -15.16 17.20 9.32
C ASP A 311 -14.27 17.30 8.09
N LYS A 312 -13.00 16.91 8.19
CA LYS A 312 -12.02 17.08 7.09
C LYS A 312 -11.99 15.91 6.12
N SER A 313 -12.23 14.68 6.57
CA SER A 313 -11.99 13.48 5.76
C SER A 313 -13.10 12.43 5.85
N GLY A 314 -14.19 12.68 6.59
CA GLY A 314 -15.26 11.70 6.75
C GLY A 314 -15.90 11.26 5.43
N GLU A 315 -16.15 12.20 4.52
CA GLU A 315 -16.72 11.91 3.19
C GLU A 315 -15.80 11.01 2.34
N VAL A 316 -14.50 11.33 2.29
CA VAL A 316 -13.54 10.54 1.51
C VAL A 316 -13.31 9.16 2.12
N LEU A 317 -13.35 9.05 3.45
CA LEU A 317 -13.32 7.78 4.14
C LEU A 317 -14.54 6.94 3.77
N LEU A 318 -15.76 7.50 3.77
CA LEU A 318 -16.95 6.78 3.32
C LEU A 318 -16.85 6.30 1.86
N GLU A 319 -16.32 7.14 0.96
CA GLU A 319 -16.08 6.75 -0.43
C GLU A 319 -15.08 5.57 -0.51
N MET A 320 -13.93 5.68 0.17
CA MET A 320 -12.91 4.63 0.25
C MET A 320 -13.45 3.33 0.84
N ALA A 321 -14.26 3.40 1.90
CA ALA A 321 -14.85 2.23 2.55
C ALA A 321 -15.83 1.45 1.66
N GLY A 322 -16.36 2.09 0.61
CA GLY A 322 -17.19 1.49 -0.42
C GLY A 322 -16.42 0.98 -1.65
N MET A 323 -15.09 1.17 -1.70
CA MET A 323 -14.27 0.72 -2.83
C MET A 323 -14.16 -0.81 -2.91
N ARG A 324 -13.88 -1.33 -4.11
CA ARG A 324 -13.60 -2.74 -4.34
C ARG A 324 -12.17 -3.08 -3.95
N SER A 325 -11.23 -2.17 -4.22
CA SER A 325 -9.85 -2.24 -3.75
C SER A 325 -9.81 -2.42 -2.23
N VAL A 326 -9.31 -3.57 -1.78
CA VAL A 326 -9.09 -3.84 -0.36
C VAL A 326 -8.10 -2.84 0.22
N LEU A 327 -7.12 -2.39 -0.58
CA LEU A 327 -6.08 -1.47 -0.15
C LEU A 327 -6.64 -0.12 0.33
N ASP A 328 -7.70 0.38 -0.28
CA ASP A 328 -8.37 1.63 0.14
C ASP A 328 -9.47 1.35 1.17
N ARG A 329 -10.24 0.29 0.96
CA ARG A 329 -11.39 -0.06 1.79
C ARG A 329 -11.02 -0.39 3.22
N GLU A 330 -10.01 -1.24 3.40
CA GLU A 330 -9.62 -1.76 4.72
C GLU A 330 -9.19 -0.67 5.69
N PRO A 331 -8.20 0.20 5.37
CA PRO A 331 -7.80 1.24 6.30
C PRO A 331 -8.95 2.22 6.58
N SER A 332 -9.79 2.52 5.58
CA SER A 332 -10.92 3.42 5.79
C SER A 332 -11.96 2.83 6.75
N ARG A 333 -12.34 1.56 6.56
CA ARG A 333 -13.27 0.88 7.48
C ARG A 333 -12.72 0.78 8.89
N LYS A 334 -11.41 0.53 9.04
CA LYS A 334 -10.76 0.51 10.35
C LYS A 334 -10.86 1.87 11.04
N VAL A 335 -10.56 2.96 10.33
CA VAL A 335 -10.74 4.32 10.84
C VAL A 335 -12.19 4.59 11.22
N LEU A 336 -13.14 4.36 10.30
CA LEU A 336 -14.56 4.59 10.54
C LEU A 336 -15.09 3.74 11.70
N GLY A 337 -14.63 2.50 11.85
CA GLY A 337 -15.01 1.61 12.95
C GLY A 337 -14.48 2.09 14.30
N MET A 338 -13.23 2.57 14.37
CA MET A 338 -12.69 3.19 15.58
C MET A 338 -13.47 4.46 15.96
N LEU A 339 -13.90 5.26 14.98
CA LEU A 339 -14.76 6.41 15.23
C LEU A 339 -16.18 5.97 15.64
N ALA A 340 -16.78 5.00 14.98
CA ALA A 340 -18.16 4.57 15.28
C ALA A 340 -18.26 3.78 16.59
N GLY A 341 -17.17 3.17 17.05
CA GLY A 341 -17.18 2.19 18.14
C GLY A 341 -17.79 0.85 17.73
N GLN A 342 -18.08 0.64 16.45
CA GLN A 342 -18.64 -0.58 15.88
C GLN A 342 -18.29 -0.68 14.38
N ASP A 343 -18.31 -1.90 13.85
CA ASP A 343 -18.12 -2.17 12.42
C ASP A 343 -19.46 -2.49 11.77
N PHE A 344 -19.85 -1.74 10.74
CA PHE A 344 -21.06 -2.00 9.95
C PHE A 344 -20.81 -2.92 8.74
N GLY A 345 -19.58 -3.44 8.59
CA GLY A 345 -19.21 -4.35 7.52
C GLY A 345 -19.42 -3.74 6.14
N ASP A 346 -20.09 -4.49 5.26
CA ASP A 346 -20.40 -4.07 3.89
C ASP A 346 -21.65 -3.17 3.76
N ASP A 347 -22.37 -2.88 4.85
CA ASP A 347 -23.53 -1.99 4.81
C ASP A 347 -23.12 -0.51 4.72
N MET A 348 -22.84 -0.05 3.50
CA MET A 348 -22.52 1.35 3.23
C MET A 348 -23.66 2.31 3.55
N ALA A 349 -24.91 1.84 3.59
CA ALA A 349 -26.03 2.68 4.00
C ALA A 349 -26.01 2.89 5.52
N ALA A 350 -25.64 1.88 6.32
CA ALA A 350 -25.42 2.03 7.75
C ALA A 350 -24.25 2.98 8.06
N TRP A 351 -23.12 2.85 7.35
CA TRP A 351 -21.99 3.78 7.48
C TRP A 351 -22.42 5.23 7.21
N ARG A 352 -23.16 5.49 6.12
CA ARG A 352 -23.65 6.83 5.78
C ARG A 352 -24.63 7.38 6.83
N ARG A 353 -25.61 6.58 7.26
CA ARG A 353 -26.57 6.99 8.31
C ARG A 353 -25.86 7.39 9.60
N TRP A 354 -24.89 6.58 10.05
CA TRP A 354 -24.11 6.88 11.23
C TRP A 354 -23.32 8.20 11.08
N PHE A 355 -22.68 8.39 9.93
CA PHE A 355 -21.90 9.59 9.65
C PHE A 355 -22.77 10.86 9.63
N GLU A 356 -23.92 10.82 8.95
CA GLU A 356 -24.88 11.92 8.88
C GLU A 356 -25.46 12.27 10.25
N GLN A 357 -25.84 11.27 11.05
CA GLN A 357 -26.31 11.47 12.42
C GLN A 357 -25.25 12.13 13.29
N THR A 358 -24.01 11.64 13.21
CA THR A 358 -22.88 12.15 14.00
C THR A 358 -22.52 13.59 13.61
N ARG A 359 -22.58 13.94 12.32
CA ARG A 359 -22.35 15.32 11.84
C ARG A 359 -23.52 16.26 12.13
N GLY A 360 -24.76 15.75 12.12
CA GLY A 360 -25.97 16.53 12.38
C GLY A 360 -26.14 16.92 13.84
N THR A 361 -25.60 16.12 14.76
CA THR A 361 -25.47 16.46 16.18
C THR A 361 -24.29 17.41 16.41
N ARG A 362 -24.34 18.62 15.85
CA ARG A 362 -23.49 19.73 16.28
C ARG A 362 -24.20 20.46 17.44
N PRO A 363 -23.56 20.63 18.61
CA PRO A 363 -24.08 21.54 19.64
C PRO A 363 -24.12 22.98 19.15
#